data_AF-V3ZFT6-F1
#
_entry.id   AF-V3ZFT6-F1
#
_cell.length_a   1.000
_cell.length_b   1.000
_cell.length_c   1.000
_cell.angle_alpha   90.00
_cell.angle_beta   90.00
_cell.angle_gamma   90.00
#
_symmetry.space_group_name_H-M   'P 1'
#
loop_
_entity.id
_entity.type
_entity.pdbx_description
1 polymer ?
#
loop_
_entity_poly.entity_id
_entity_poly.type
_entity_poly.pdbx_seq_one_letter_code
_entity_poly.pdbx_strand_id
1 'polypeptide(L)'
;MYILAIAVITLAIHNVDCVCNKDTGPVGISECIQTSSYGNGYQWQTCVSDAYIKVITNGRQGCDGSKAFCYYPCMADKFQKTNGSIVEECSCKPGEMLQSKNMTLPLRCYNPSGVDCSWYAECLEKEFPCTGDKDDYGIAFAHKYCAKFGDRYSKFGKEGQKWIDLSRKCLQEKLVPLLYSTTPPSCNYVKEFAFKSHIPCYLQPSQQVPEVSVCKLGALDFFKLFWTLKETLVSSVDISVSVITSFFKILRDC
;
A
#
# COMPACT_ATOMS: atom_id res chain seq x y z
N MET A 1 41.71 -18.89 49.29
CA MET A 1 40.57 -18.01 49.64
C MET A 1 40.15 -17.33 48.33
N TYR A 2 39.14 -17.90 47.67
CA TYR A 2 38.67 -17.50 46.34
C TYR A 2 37.68 -16.34 46.47
N ILE A 3 37.91 -15.23 45.76
CA ILE A 3 36.89 -14.20 45.54
C ILE A 3 36.47 -14.30 44.07
N LEU A 4 35.26 -14.81 43.86
CA LEU A 4 34.57 -14.88 42.57
C LEU A 4 34.17 -13.46 42.14
N ALA A 5 34.75 -12.97 41.04
CA ALA A 5 34.26 -11.81 40.33
C ALA A 5 33.04 -12.24 39.48
N ILE A 6 31.84 -11.81 39.89
CA ILE A 6 30.62 -12.01 39.11
C ILE A 6 30.58 -10.91 38.04
N ALA A 7 30.87 -11.28 36.80
CA ALA A 7 30.64 -10.43 35.64
C ALA A 7 29.12 -10.35 35.39
N VAL A 8 28.54 -9.18 35.66
CA VAL A 8 27.16 -8.87 35.28
C VAL A 8 27.13 -8.62 33.78
N ILE A 9 26.70 -9.62 33.02
CA ILE A 9 26.43 -9.50 31.59
C ILE A 9 25.14 -8.67 31.45
N THR A 10 25.28 -7.37 31.19
CA THR A 10 24.19 -6.54 30.69
C THR A 10 23.90 -6.94 29.25
N LEU A 11 22.92 -7.82 29.04
CA LEU A 11 22.31 -8.03 27.73
C LEU A 11 21.63 -6.74 27.31
N ALA A 12 22.28 -5.98 26.44
CA ALA A 12 21.64 -4.91 25.68
C ALA A 12 20.60 -5.55 24.76
N ILE A 13 19.32 -5.42 25.12
CA ILE A 13 18.19 -5.80 24.27
C ILE A 13 18.14 -4.77 23.14
N HIS A 14 18.88 -5.01 22.07
CA HIS A 14 18.77 -4.21 20.86
C HIS A 14 17.48 -4.57 20.12
N ASN A 15 16.62 -3.57 20.00
CA ASN A 15 15.56 -3.39 19.01
C ASN A 15 14.41 -4.42 19.03
N VAL A 16 13.46 -4.21 19.94
CA VAL A 16 12.07 -4.44 19.57
C VAL A 16 11.68 -3.25 18.70
N ASP A 17 11.82 -3.37 17.38
CA ASP A 17 11.22 -2.41 16.46
C ASP A 17 9.72 -2.41 16.74
N CYS A 18 9.18 -1.28 17.20
CA CYS A 18 7.76 -1.16 17.42
C CYS A 18 7.05 -1.30 16.07
N VAL A 19 6.20 -2.31 15.98
CA VAL A 19 5.52 -2.78 14.77
C VAL A 19 4.59 -1.73 14.17
N CYS A 20 4.09 -0.79 14.97
CA CYS A 20 3.34 0.37 14.52
C CYS A 20 4.16 1.66 14.72
N ASN A 21 4.08 2.61 13.78
CA ASN A 21 4.74 3.91 13.90
C ASN A 21 3.90 5.00 13.20
N LYS A 22 3.76 6.17 13.81
CA LYS A 22 2.92 7.24 13.27
C LYS A 22 3.40 7.85 11.94
N ASP A 23 4.71 7.85 11.71
CA ASP A 23 5.39 8.49 10.58
C ASP A 23 5.74 7.48 9.47
N THR A 24 6.07 6.24 9.86
CA THR A 24 6.60 5.19 8.97
C THR A 24 5.96 3.82 9.16
N GLY A 25 4.96 3.71 10.04
CA GLY A 25 4.39 2.42 10.44
C GLY A 25 3.92 1.62 9.24
N PRO A 26 4.25 0.33 9.15
CA PRO A 26 3.68 -0.52 8.12
C PRO A 26 2.15 -0.45 8.22
N VAL A 27 1.50 -0.21 7.08
CA VAL A 27 0.04 -0.33 7.00
C VAL A 27 -0.30 -1.80 7.25
N GLY A 28 -1.39 -2.10 7.96
CA GLY A 28 -2.01 -3.43 7.83
C GLY A 28 -1.74 -4.45 8.93
N ILE A 29 -1.13 -4.07 10.05
CA ILE A 29 -1.22 -4.90 11.27
C ILE A 29 -2.42 -4.42 12.06
N SER A 30 -3.43 -5.29 12.14
CA SER A 30 -4.69 -4.99 12.80
C SER A 30 -4.75 -5.71 14.14
N GLU A 31 -5.12 -4.97 15.17
CA GLU A 31 -5.22 -5.45 16.54
C GLU A 31 -6.61 -5.23 17.09
N CYS A 32 -7.01 -6.09 18.02
CA CYS A 32 -8.25 -5.94 18.75
C CYS A 32 -8.04 -4.98 19.91
N ILE A 33 -8.44 -3.71 19.73
CA ILE A 33 -8.16 -2.63 20.67
C ILE A 33 -9.47 -2.07 21.22
N GLN A 34 -9.50 -1.88 22.54
CA GLN A 34 -10.61 -1.25 23.24
C GLN A 34 -10.58 0.27 23.04
N THR A 35 -11.72 0.87 22.70
CA THR A 35 -11.81 2.33 22.51
C THR A 35 -12.97 2.94 23.28
N SER A 36 -12.67 3.96 24.06
CA SER A 36 -13.65 4.66 24.89
C SER A 36 -14.73 5.38 24.08
N SER A 37 -14.40 5.96 22.93
CA SER A 37 -15.38 6.63 22.05
C SER A 37 -16.45 5.68 21.51
N TYR A 38 -16.25 4.36 21.61
CA TYR A 38 -17.20 3.34 21.21
C TYR A 38 -17.74 2.52 22.40
N GLY A 39 -18.02 3.21 23.51
CA GLY A 39 -18.62 2.60 24.70
C GLY A 39 -17.70 1.60 25.41
N ASN A 40 -16.38 1.79 25.31
CA ASN A 40 -15.36 0.84 25.79
C ASN A 40 -15.48 -0.56 25.17
N GLY A 41 -16.07 -0.68 23.99
CA GLY A 41 -16.08 -1.93 23.24
C GLY A 41 -14.74 -2.21 22.55
N TYR A 42 -14.50 -3.48 22.25
CA TYR A 42 -13.36 -3.94 21.46
C TYR A 42 -13.72 -3.99 19.98
N GLN A 43 -12.87 -3.41 19.14
CA GLN A 43 -12.96 -3.53 17.69
C GLN A 43 -11.59 -3.70 17.05
N TRP A 44 -11.59 -4.23 15.83
CA TRP A 44 -10.41 -4.22 14.99
C TRP A 44 -9.98 -2.80 14.68
N GLN A 45 -8.69 -2.54 14.87
CA GLN A 45 -8.07 -1.28 14.47
C GLN A 45 -6.79 -1.58 13.74
N THR A 46 -6.56 -0.88 12.63
CA THR A 46 -5.43 -1.13 11.75
C THR A 46 -4.34 -0.11 12.01
N CYS A 47 -3.11 -0.56 12.20
CA CYS A 47 -1.96 0.32 12.20
C CYS A 47 -1.81 0.97 10.82
N VAL A 48 -1.79 2.29 10.78
CA VAL A 48 -1.67 3.10 9.56
C VAL A 48 -0.83 4.34 9.85
N SER A 49 -0.27 5.00 8.84
CA SER A 49 0.43 6.27 9.06
C SER A 49 -0.53 7.45 9.22
N ASP A 50 -0.09 8.53 9.87
CA ASP A 50 -0.84 9.80 9.93
C ASP A 50 -1.15 10.35 8.53
N ALA A 51 -0.18 10.21 7.61
CA ALA A 51 -0.35 10.58 6.21
C ALA A 51 -1.51 9.80 5.55
N TYR A 52 -1.64 8.51 5.84
CA TYR A 52 -2.74 7.69 5.35
C TYR A 52 -4.10 8.17 5.89
N ILE A 53 -4.21 8.42 7.20
CA ILE A 53 -5.44 8.93 7.83
C ILE A 53 -5.87 10.27 7.20
N LYS A 54 -4.92 11.18 6.97
CA LYS A 54 -5.20 12.47 6.31
C LYS A 54 -5.71 12.29 4.89
N VAL A 55 -5.20 11.33 4.14
CA VAL A 55 -5.70 11.03 2.78
C VAL A 55 -7.13 10.52 2.83
N ILE A 56 -7.42 9.49 3.63
CA ILE A 56 -8.76 8.85 3.64
C ILE A 56 -9.85 9.73 4.26
N THR A 57 -9.47 10.67 5.14
CA THR A 57 -10.41 11.60 5.79
C THR A 57 -10.45 12.98 5.14
N ASN A 58 -9.74 13.18 4.02
CA ASN A 58 -9.58 14.48 3.37
C ASN A 58 -9.10 15.58 4.34
N GLY A 59 -8.10 15.24 5.16
CA GLY A 59 -7.46 16.12 6.13
C GLY A 59 -8.26 16.40 7.41
N ARG A 60 -9.46 15.82 7.56
CA ARG A 60 -10.34 16.08 8.71
C ARG A 60 -9.89 15.40 9.99
N GLN A 61 -9.14 14.31 9.87
CA GLN A 61 -8.61 13.56 10.99
C GLN A 61 -7.10 13.36 10.78
N GLY A 62 -6.41 13.21 11.89
CA GLY A 62 -5.01 12.83 11.94
C GLY A 62 -4.78 11.93 13.13
N CYS A 63 -3.61 11.34 13.17
CA CYS A 63 -3.17 10.62 14.33
C CYS A 63 -2.94 11.58 15.50
N ASP A 64 -3.27 11.13 16.70
CA ASP A 64 -2.98 11.86 17.92
C ASP A 64 -1.46 12.01 18.08
N GLY A 65 -0.97 13.25 17.99
CA GLY A 65 0.45 13.57 18.05
C GLY A 65 1.14 13.20 19.38
N SER A 66 0.37 12.88 20.42
CA SER A 66 0.89 12.39 21.70
C SER A 66 1.17 10.89 21.72
N LYS A 67 0.69 10.13 20.72
CA LYS A 67 0.85 8.68 20.65
C LYS A 67 2.00 8.28 19.72
N ALA A 68 2.76 7.26 20.12
CA ALA A 68 3.79 6.66 19.28
C ALA A 68 3.21 5.85 18.09
N PHE A 69 1.92 5.47 18.18
CA PHE A 69 1.22 4.54 17.31
C PHE A 69 -0.10 5.11 16.81
N CYS A 70 -0.47 4.77 15.58
CA CYS A 70 -1.71 5.21 14.94
C CYS A 70 -2.55 3.99 14.55
N TYR A 71 -3.51 3.65 15.40
CA TYR A 71 -4.50 2.63 15.09
C TYR A 71 -5.78 3.32 14.63
N TYR A 72 -6.21 2.99 13.42
CA TYR A 72 -7.42 3.54 12.81
C TYR A 72 -8.58 2.56 12.99
N PRO A 73 -9.69 2.95 13.66
CA PRO A 73 -10.78 2.03 13.99
C PRO A 73 -11.58 1.57 12.77
N CYS A 74 -11.95 0.28 12.72
CA CYS A 74 -12.83 -0.29 11.68
C CYS A 74 -14.15 0.49 11.52
N MET A 75 -14.75 0.96 12.62
CA MET A 75 -15.97 1.76 12.58
C MET A 75 -15.78 3.12 11.87
N ALA A 76 -14.61 3.74 12.05
CA ALA A 76 -14.27 4.98 11.38
C ALA A 76 -13.97 4.74 9.89
N ASP A 77 -13.28 3.65 9.58
CA ASP A 77 -12.90 3.27 8.22
C ASP A 77 -14.10 2.84 7.36
N LYS A 78 -14.87 1.85 7.80
CA LYS A 78 -15.97 1.28 7.03
C LYS A 78 -17.26 2.09 7.09
N PHE A 79 -17.56 2.66 8.26
CA PHE A 79 -18.86 3.27 8.53
C PHE A 79 -18.80 4.79 8.72
N GLN A 80 -17.60 5.40 8.62
CA GLN A 80 -17.39 6.83 8.86
C GLN A 80 -17.92 7.31 10.22
N LYS A 81 -18.00 6.39 11.20
CA LYS A 81 -18.48 6.67 12.56
C LYS A 81 -17.30 6.68 13.51
N THR A 82 -17.01 7.83 14.11
CA THR A 82 -15.91 8.01 15.08
C THR A 82 -16.32 7.73 16.53
N ASN A 83 -17.61 7.49 16.77
CA ASN A 83 -18.17 7.13 18.08
C ASN A 83 -19.43 6.24 17.93
N GLY A 84 -19.91 5.72 19.06
CA GLY A 84 -21.16 4.96 19.15
C GLY A 84 -20.96 3.45 19.29
N SER A 85 -22.02 2.67 19.09
CA SER A 85 -21.97 1.21 19.24
C SER A 85 -21.18 0.54 18.10
N ILE A 86 -20.32 -0.41 18.47
CA ILE A 86 -19.53 -1.21 17.52
C ILE A 86 -20.45 -2.22 16.86
N VAL A 87 -20.46 -2.27 15.53
CA VAL A 87 -21.19 -3.30 14.78
C VAL A 87 -20.45 -4.63 14.81
N GLU A 88 -21.16 -5.74 14.65
CA GLU A 88 -20.60 -7.09 14.77
C GLU A 88 -19.39 -7.30 13.86
N GLU A 89 -19.44 -6.75 12.64
CA GLU A 89 -18.37 -6.86 11.62
C GLU A 89 -17.06 -6.18 12.03
N CYS A 90 -17.13 -5.19 12.92
CA CYS A 90 -15.95 -4.53 13.46
C CYS A 90 -15.55 -5.06 14.84
N SER A 91 -16.43 -5.82 15.51
CA SER A 91 -16.18 -6.33 16.85
C SER A 91 -15.11 -7.44 16.86
N CYS A 92 -14.39 -7.55 17.98
CA CYS A 92 -13.33 -8.54 18.18
C CYS A 92 -13.18 -8.89 19.66
N LYS A 93 -12.46 -9.96 19.99
CA LYS A 93 -12.09 -10.28 21.37
C LYS A 93 -10.59 -10.06 21.63
N PRO A 94 -10.20 -9.48 22.78
CA PRO A 94 -8.81 -9.26 23.12
C PRO A 94 -8.05 -10.60 23.18
N GLY A 95 -6.85 -10.64 22.58
CA GLY A 95 -6.04 -11.85 22.45
C GLY A 95 -6.35 -12.70 21.21
N GLU A 96 -7.36 -12.33 20.40
CA GLU A 96 -7.48 -12.85 19.03
C GLU A 96 -6.41 -12.16 18.17
N MET A 97 -5.40 -12.92 17.75
CA MET A 97 -4.63 -12.56 16.55
C MET A 97 -5.61 -12.64 15.38
N LEU A 98 -5.49 -11.76 14.39
CA LEU A 98 -6.29 -11.75 13.16
C LEU A 98 -5.92 -12.97 12.28
N GLN A 99 -6.07 -14.17 12.82
CA GLN A 99 -6.21 -15.40 12.08
C GLN A 99 -7.68 -15.80 12.16
N SER A 100 -8.29 -15.83 10.98
CA SER A 100 -9.34 -16.79 10.63
C SER A 100 -10.82 -16.48 10.86
N LYS A 101 -11.28 -15.23 11.06
CA LYS A 101 -12.74 -15.03 10.99
C LYS A 101 -13.34 -14.15 9.90
N ASN A 102 -12.62 -13.21 9.27
CA ASN A 102 -13.13 -12.51 8.07
C ASN A 102 -12.02 -11.76 7.29
N MET A 103 -10.82 -12.34 7.17
CA MET A 103 -9.78 -11.86 6.26
C MET A 103 -9.45 -12.99 5.28
N THR A 104 -10.05 -12.97 4.08
CA THR A 104 -9.82 -14.00 3.05
C THR A 104 -8.39 -13.92 2.46
N LEU A 105 -7.71 -12.79 2.71
CA LEU A 105 -6.39 -12.47 2.19
C LEU A 105 -5.31 -12.42 3.30
N PRO A 106 -4.07 -12.84 3.01
CA PRO A 106 -2.92 -12.67 3.92
C PRO A 106 -2.64 -11.21 4.28
N LEU A 107 -2.03 -10.95 5.45
CA LEU A 107 -1.66 -9.60 5.90
C LEU A 107 -0.80 -8.82 4.89
N ARG A 108 0.09 -9.49 4.16
CA ARG A 108 0.91 -8.88 3.09
C ARG A 108 0.08 -8.21 1.97
N CYS A 109 -1.20 -8.57 1.84
CA CYS A 109 -2.10 -7.93 0.89
C CYS A 109 -2.44 -6.50 1.28
N TYR A 110 -2.49 -6.24 2.58
CA TYR A 110 -2.78 -4.92 3.15
C TYR A 110 -1.51 -4.10 3.42
N ASN A 111 -0.34 -4.73 3.36
CA ASN A 111 0.97 -4.09 3.48
C ASN A 111 1.91 -4.48 2.33
N PRO A 112 1.65 -4.03 1.10
CA PRO A 112 2.48 -4.38 -0.04
C PRO A 112 3.92 -3.89 0.13
N SER A 113 4.88 -4.75 -0.19
CA SER A 113 6.30 -4.37 -0.20
C SER A 113 6.67 -3.47 -1.39
N GLY A 114 5.84 -3.42 -2.43
CA GLY A 114 6.14 -2.78 -3.72
C GLY A 114 7.03 -3.62 -4.64
N VAL A 115 7.86 -4.48 -4.08
CA VAL A 115 8.83 -5.30 -4.84
C VAL A 115 8.30 -6.69 -5.20
N ASP A 116 7.28 -7.17 -4.50
CA ASP A 116 6.65 -8.45 -4.77
C ASP A 116 5.55 -8.30 -5.84
N CYS A 117 5.80 -8.81 -7.04
CA CYS A 117 4.82 -8.77 -8.11
C CYS A 117 3.68 -9.77 -7.91
N SER A 118 3.89 -10.84 -7.13
CA SER A 118 2.84 -11.83 -6.90
C SER A 118 1.67 -11.26 -6.13
N TRP A 119 1.85 -10.12 -5.44
CA TRP A 119 0.77 -9.36 -4.80
C TRP A 119 -0.43 -9.11 -5.74
N TYR A 120 -0.19 -8.84 -7.03
CA TYR A 120 -1.28 -8.64 -7.96
C TYR A 120 -2.13 -9.90 -8.17
N ALA A 121 -1.50 -11.09 -8.18
CA ALA A 121 -2.21 -12.35 -8.35
C ALA A 121 -2.79 -12.90 -7.05
N GLU A 122 -2.07 -12.76 -5.94
CA GLU A 122 -2.40 -13.41 -4.67
C GLU A 122 -3.26 -12.53 -3.75
N CYS A 123 -3.36 -11.24 -4.07
CA CYS A 123 -4.15 -10.26 -3.32
C CYS A 123 -5.22 -9.60 -4.20
N LEU A 124 -4.81 -8.82 -5.21
CA LEU A 124 -5.76 -8.04 -6.02
C LEU A 124 -6.70 -8.95 -6.82
N GLU A 125 -6.14 -9.91 -7.55
CA GLU A 125 -6.92 -10.84 -8.38
C GLU A 125 -7.74 -11.82 -7.53
N LYS A 126 -7.23 -12.19 -6.36
CA LYS A 126 -7.97 -13.05 -5.43
C LYS A 126 -9.21 -12.36 -4.86
N GLU A 127 -9.14 -11.04 -4.66
CA GLU A 127 -10.29 -10.23 -4.24
C GLU A 127 -11.20 -9.88 -5.42
N PHE A 128 -10.62 -9.57 -6.58
CA PHE A 128 -11.30 -9.17 -7.80
C PHE A 128 -10.90 -10.11 -8.94
N PRO A 129 -11.58 -11.26 -9.09
CA PRO A 129 -11.25 -12.26 -10.11
C PRO A 129 -11.69 -11.79 -11.50
N CYS A 130 -10.89 -10.90 -12.09
CA CYS A 130 -11.10 -10.27 -13.38
C CYS A 130 -10.39 -11.00 -14.54
N THR A 131 -9.67 -12.08 -14.27
CA THR A 131 -8.87 -12.83 -15.25
C THR A 131 -9.74 -13.27 -16.42
N GLY A 132 -9.31 -12.93 -17.64
CA GLY A 132 -10.04 -13.24 -18.87
C GLY A 132 -11.15 -12.25 -19.23
N ASP A 133 -11.44 -11.26 -18.37
CA ASP A 133 -12.24 -10.09 -18.72
C ASP A 133 -11.41 -9.09 -19.54
N LYS A 134 -12.06 -8.29 -20.40
CA LYS A 134 -11.44 -7.14 -21.08
C LYS A 134 -10.93 -6.07 -20.09
N ASP A 135 -11.37 -6.13 -18.85
CA ASP A 135 -11.02 -5.26 -17.74
C ASP A 135 -10.01 -5.89 -16.76
N ASP A 136 -9.38 -7.03 -17.12
CA ASP A 136 -8.27 -7.63 -16.37
C ASP A 136 -7.08 -6.67 -16.28
N TYR A 137 -6.99 -5.98 -15.15
CA TYR A 137 -5.85 -5.12 -14.83
C TYR A 137 -4.77 -5.88 -14.06
N GLY A 138 -5.16 -6.70 -13.08
CA GLY A 138 -4.26 -7.31 -12.10
C GLY A 138 -3.23 -8.21 -12.77
N ILE A 139 -3.68 -9.15 -13.60
CA ILE A 139 -2.81 -10.15 -14.23
C ILE A 139 -2.33 -9.66 -15.59
N ALA A 140 -3.25 -9.27 -16.47
CA ALA A 140 -2.91 -8.98 -17.86
C ALA A 140 -2.03 -7.72 -18.01
N PHE A 141 -2.10 -6.78 -17.06
CA PHE A 141 -1.29 -5.56 -17.06
C PHE A 141 -0.30 -5.50 -15.89
N ALA A 142 -0.80 -5.35 -14.67
CA ALA A 142 0.02 -4.92 -13.53
C ALA A 142 1.10 -5.96 -13.15
N HIS A 143 0.72 -7.23 -13.00
CA HIS A 143 1.67 -8.32 -12.73
C HIS A 143 2.73 -8.42 -13.84
N LYS A 144 2.30 -8.43 -15.11
CA LYS A 144 3.18 -8.50 -16.28
C LYS A 144 4.22 -7.39 -16.30
N TYR A 145 3.81 -6.13 -16.12
CA TYR A 145 4.75 -5.00 -16.18
C TYR A 145 5.60 -4.89 -14.93
N CYS A 146 5.06 -5.23 -13.76
CA CYS A 146 5.84 -5.36 -12.53
C CYS A 146 7.02 -6.33 -12.72
N ALA A 147 6.75 -7.54 -13.24
CA ALA A 147 7.79 -8.53 -13.52
C ALA A 147 8.81 -8.01 -14.55
N LYS A 148 8.33 -7.36 -15.61
CA LYS A 148 9.20 -6.77 -16.65
C LYS A 148 10.15 -5.70 -16.10
N PHE A 149 9.69 -4.89 -15.14
CA PHE A 149 10.56 -3.95 -14.43
C PHE A 149 11.55 -4.66 -13.51
N GLY A 150 11.14 -5.74 -12.84
CA GLY A 150 12.04 -6.61 -12.08
C GLY A 150 13.19 -7.17 -12.93
N ASP A 151 12.86 -7.76 -14.08
CA ASP A 151 13.85 -8.34 -15.02
C ASP A 151 14.84 -7.30 -15.57
N ARG A 152 14.40 -6.04 -15.65
CA ARG A 152 15.20 -4.94 -16.21
C ARG A 152 15.79 -4.04 -15.14
N TYR A 153 15.53 -4.29 -13.86
CA TYR A 153 15.86 -3.41 -12.75
C TYR A 153 17.34 -3.01 -12.75
N SER A 154 18.23 -3.99 -12.92
CA SER A 154 19.68 -3.78 -12.97
C SER A 154 20.16 -2.94 -14.16
N LYS A 155 19.33 -2.74 -15.19
CA LYS A 155 19.67 -1.89 -16.35
C LYS A 155 19.48 -0.41 -16.03
N PHE A 156 18.66 -0.07 -15.04
CA PHE A 156 18.44 1.33 -14.64
C PHE A 156 19.58 1.83 -13.77
N GLY A 157 19.86 3.13 -13.82
CA GLY A 157 20.74 3.79 -12.86
C GLY A 157 20.13 3.83 -11.46
N LYS A 158 20.89 4.33 -10.48
CA LYS A 158 20.44 4.40 -9.07
C LYS A 158 19.14 5.20 -8.91
N GLU A 159 19.03 6.34 -9.59
CA GLU A 159 17.81 7.15 -9.57
C GLU A 159 16.62 6.44 -10.22
N GLY A 160 16.84 5.76 -11.35
CA GLY A 160 15.82 4.94 -12.00
C GLY A 160 15.34 3.79 -11.13
N GLN A 161 16.25 3.09 -10.45
CA GLN A 161 15.94 2.01 -9.51
C GLN A 161 15.12 2.53 -8.32
N LYS A 162 15.54 3.65 -7.71
CA LYS A 162 14.82 4.32 -6.62
C LYS A 162 13.40 4.72 -7.05
N TRP A 163 13.27 5.29 -8.26
CA TRP A 163 11.96 5.63 -8.82
C TRP A 163 11.09 4.41 -9.07
N ILE A 164 11.64 3.30 -9.60
CA ILE A 164 10.90 2.05 -9.83
C ILE A 164 10.34 1.51 -8.51
N ASP A 165 11.16 1.41 -7.47
CA ASP A 165 10.74 0.82 -6.18
C ASP A 165 9.63 1.64 -5.52
N LEU A 166 9.82 2.97 -5.47
CA LEU A 166 8.84 3.87 -4.87
C LEU A 166 7.54 3.91 -5.70
N SER A 167 7.62 3.91 -7.02
CA SER A 167 6.44 3.91 -7.90
C SER A 167 5.64 2.62 -7.76
N ARG A 168 6.30 1.46 -7.74
CA ARG A 168 5.63 0.16 -7.58
C ARG A 168 4.95 0.05 -6.21
N LYS A 169 5.63 0.50 -5.16
CA LYS A 169 5.06 0.56 -3.80
C LYS A 169 3.82 1.46 -3.77
N CYS A 170 3.93 2.68 -4.27
CA CYS A 170 2.80 3.62 -4.36
C CYS A 170 1.61 3.01 -5.11
N LEU A 171 1.85 2.37 -6.26
CA LEU A 171 0.79 1.75 -7.05
C LEU A 171 0.04 0.65 -6.28
N GLN A 172 0.75 -0.23 -5.58
CA GLN A 172 0.13 -1.27 -4.75
C GLN A 172 -0.61 -0.65 -3.56
N GLU A 173 0.00 0.28 -2.84
CA GLU A 173 -0.63 0.98 -1.70
C GLU A 173 -1.91 1.72 -2.08
N LYS A 174 -1.96 2.33 -3.28
CA LYS A 174 -3.18 2.98 -3.78
C LYS A 174 -4.34 2.01 -3.95
N LEU A 175 -4.07 0.73 -4.21
CA LEU A 175 -5.09 -0.30 -4.43
C LEU A 175 -5.54 -0.99 -3.14
N VAL A 176 -4.72 -0.96 -2.08
CA VAL A 176 -5.05 -1.55 -0.77
C VAL A 176 -6.43 -1.12 -0.25
N PRO A 177 -6.87 0.16 -0.34
CA PRO A 177 -8.21 0.58 0.07
C PRO A 177 -9.35 -0.23 -0.57
N LEU A 178 -9.17 -0.73 -1.79
CA LEU A 178 -10.19 -1.55 -2.47
C LEU A 178 -10.38 -2.90 -1.78
N LEU A 179 -9.32 -3.47 -1.20
CA LEU A 179 -9.34 -4.78 -0.52
C LEU A 179 -10.10 -4.78 0.81
N TYR A 180 -10.45 -3.61 1.33
CA TYR A 180 -11.29 -3.48 2.54
C TYR A 180 -12.79 -3.39 2.22
N SER A 181 -13.16 -3.26 0.93
CA SER A 181 -14.55 -3.05 0.53
C SER A 181 -15.40 -4.27 0.84
N THR A 182 -16.50 -4.07 1.58
CA THR A 182 -17.51 -5.12 1.81
C THR A 182 -18.37 -5.39 0.59
N THR A 183 -18.37 -4.46 -0.37
CA THR A 183 -19.02 -4.61 -1.67
C THR A 183 -17.94 -4.51 -2.75
N PRO A 184 -17.45 -5.63 -3.28
CA PRO A 184 -16.40 -5.62 -4.29
C PRO A 184 -16.78 -4.73 -5.49
N PRO A 185 -15.99 -3.72 -5.86
CA PRO A 185 -16.23 -2.95 -7.09
C PRO A 185 -16.14 -3.83 -8.34
N SER A 186 -16.67 -3.32 -9.45
CA SER A 186 -16.54 -4.00 -10.75
C SER A 186 -15.08 -3.99 -11.26
N CYS A 187 -14.71 -4.98 -12.07
CA CYS A 187 -13.40 -5.04 -12.73
C CYS A 187 -13.07 -3.77 -13.51
N ASN A 188 -14.08 -3.19 -14.19
CA ASN A 188 -13.93 -1.91 -14.88
C ASN A 188 -13.52 -0.77 -13.93
N TYR A 189 -14.18 -0.67 -12.77
CA TYR A 189 -13.84 0.35 -11.76
C TYR A 189 -12.43 0.12 -11.22
N VAL A 190 -12.07 -1.12 -10.87
CA VAL A 190 -10.72 -1.47 -10.39
C VAL A 190 -9.67 -1.04 -11.42
N LYS A 191 -9.89 -1.38 -12.70
CA LYS A 191 -9.00 -0.99 -13.80
C LYS A 191 -8.86 0.52 -13.93
N GLU A 192 -9.97 1.26 -13.96
CA GLU A 192 -9.94 2.72 -14.08
C GLU A 192 -9.23 3.39 -12.91
N PHE A 193 -9.56 2.96 -11.68
CA PHE A 193 -8.95 3.46 -10.47
C PHE A 193 -7.43 3.21 -10.50
N ALA A 194 -7.01 2.01 -10.89
CA ALA A 194 -5.62 1.65 -10.99
C ALA A 194 -4.86 2.46 -12.04
N PHE A 195 -5.41 2.68 -13.23
CA PHE A 195 -4.76 3.54 -14.22
C PHE A 195 -4.68 5.00 -13.76
N LYS A 196 -5.72 5.52 -13.10
CA LYS A 196 -5.70 6.89 -12.53
C LYS A 196 -4.61 7.06 -11.47
N SER A 197 -4.26 6.01 -10.73
CA SER A 197 -3.22 6.07 -9.69
C SER A 197 -1.78 6.18 -10.25
N HIS A 198 -1.55 5.81 -11.52
CA HIS A 198 -0.22 5.87 -12.13
C HIS A 198 0.35 7.28 -12.19
N ILE A 199 -0.47 8.27 -12.55
CA ILE A 199 0.00 9.66 -12.69
C ILE A 199 0.59 10.19 -11.38
N PRO A 200 -0.14 10.23 -10.26
CA PRO A 200 0.43 10.71 -9.01
C PRO A 200 1.58 9.83 -8.51
N CYS A 201 1.52 8.50 -8.72
CA CYS A 201 2.62 7.62 -8.31
C CYS A 201 3.89 7.78 -9.15
N TYR A 202 3.81 8.22 -10.41
CA TYR A 202 5.01 8.45 -11.24
C TYR A 202 5.59 9.85 -11.02
N LEU A 203 4.74 10.85 -10.79
CA LEU A 203 5.14 12.23 -10.52
C LEU A 203 5.67 12.41 -9.11
N GLN A 204 5.05 11.77 -8.11
CA GLN A 204 5.40 11.88 -6.69
C GLN A 204 5.11 10.54 -5.95
N PRO A 205 5.93 9.50 -6.17
CA PRO A 205 5.73 8.17 -5.60
C PRO A 205 5.81 8.13 -4.06
N SER A 206 6.47 9.09 -3.43
CA SER A 206 6.57 9.15 -1.98
C SER A 206 6.50 10.59 -1.48
N GLN A 207 5.70 10.82 -0.42
CA GLN A 207 5.65 12.10 0.27
C GLN A 207 6.90 12.37 1.11
N GLN A 208 7.59 11.31 1.56
CA GLN A 208 8.82 11.41 2.35
C GLN A 208 10.03 11.80 1.49
N VAL A 209 9.95 11.53 0.19
CA VAL A 209 11.05 11.68 -0.77
C VAL A 209 10.53 12.39 -2.04
N PRO A 210 10.02 13.64 -1.90
CA PRO A 210 9.30 14.33 -2.97
C PRO A 210 10.17 14.71 -4.17
N GLU A 211 11.51 14.62 -4.05
CA GLU A 211 12.44 14.88 -5.13
C GLU A 211 12.49 13.76 -6.17
N VAL A 212 12.04 12.54 -5.82
CA VAL A 212 11.98 11.42 -6.76
C VAL A 212 10.76 11.59 -7.64
N SER A 213 10.98 11.70 -8.94
CA SER A 213 9.93 11.85 -9.94
C SER A 213 10.39 11.29 -11.28
N VAL A 214 9.46 10.79 -12.09
CA VAL A 214 9.74 10.39 -13.47
C VAL A 214 10.34 11.54 -14.28
N CYS A 215 9.98 12.78 -13.95
CA CYS A 215 10.45 14.02 -14.59
C CYS A 215 11.91 14.35 -14.26
N LYS A 216 12.48 13.72 -13.22
CA LYS A 216 13.87 13.90 -12.79
C LYS A 216 14.78 12.75 -13.19
N LEU A 217 14.27 11.77 -13.94
CA LEU A 217 15.09 10.69 -14.47
C LEU A 217 16.06 11.19 -15.54
N GLY A 218 17.28 10.67 -15.52
CA GLY A 218 18.25 10.91 -16.59
C GLY A 218 17.77 10.34 -17.93
N ALA A 219 18.21 10.94 -19.04
CA ALA A 219 17.75 10.57 -20.39
C ALA A 219 17.88 9.07 -20.71
N LEU A 220 18.94 8.41 -20.24
CA LEU A 220 19.13 6.97 -20.43
C LEU A 220 18.11 6.12 -19.66
N ASP A 221 17.75 6.51 -18.44
CA ASP A 221 16.74 5.79 -17.65
C ASP A 221 15.33 6.06 -18.18
N PHE A 222 15.07 7.29 -18.62
CA PHE A 222 13.82 7.64 -19.30
C PHE A 222 13.66 6.83 -20.61
N PHE A 223 14.74 6.68 -21.39
CA PHE A 223 14.73 5.82 -22.58
C PHE A 223 14.45 4.36 -22.23
N LYS A 224 15.11 3.79 -21.20
CA LYS A 224 14.84 2.42 -20.74
C LYS A 224 13.40 2.23 -20.26
N LEU A 225 12.83 3.23 -19.60
CA LEU A 225 11.42 3.24 -19.20
C LEU A 225 10.51 3.13 -20.43
N PHE A 226 10.71 3.99 -21.43
CA PHE A 226 9.98 3.94 -22.70
C PHE A 226 10.09 2.56 -23.36
N TRP A 227 11.30 2.00 -23.48
CA TRP A 227 11.51 0.67 -24.08
C TRP A 227 10.91 -0.48 -23.28
N THR A 228 10.68 -0.30 -21.98
CA THR A 228 10.01 -1.29 -21.13
C THR A 228 8.51 -1.27 -21.37
N LEU A 229 7.94 -0.08 -21.55
CA LEU A 229 6.51 0.14 -21.78
C LEU A 229 6.10 0.16 -23.27
N LYS A 230 7.03 0.08 -24.22
CA LYS A 230 6.71 0.21 -25.66
C LYS A 230 5.54 -0.65 -26.15
N GLU A 231 5.37 -1.85 -25.60
CA GLU A 231 4.29 -2.76 -26.00
C GLU A 231 2.92 -2.25 -25.56
N THR A 232 2.80 -1.55 -24.41
CA THR A 232 1.53 -0.90 -24.00
C THR A 232 1.19 0.30 -24.87
N LEU A 233 2.21 0.99 -25.38
CA LEU A 233 2.02 2.16 -26.25
C LEU A 233 1.61 1.75 -27.67
N VAL A 234 1.94 0.52 -28.08
CA VAL A 234 1.75 0.01 -29.44
C VAL A 234 0.59 -0.98 -29.59
N SER A 235 0.14 -1.65 -28.51
CA SER A 235 -0.92 -2.68 -28.60
C SER A 235 -2.13 -2.45 -27.68
N SER A 236 -3.33 -2.68 -28.26
CA SER A 236 -4.72 -2.56 -27.75
C SER A 236 -5.28 -1.14 -27.54
N VAL A 237 -6.24 -0.75 -28.39
CA VAL A 237 -6.75 0.63 -28.57
C VAL A 237 -7.34 1.26 -27.29
N ASP A 238 -7.91 0.49 -26.37
CA ASP A 238 -8.53 1.04 -25.14
C ASP A 238 -7.56 1.18 -23.96
N ILE A 239 -6.69 0.18 -23.76
CA ILE A 239 -5.61 0.25 -22.76
C ILE A 239 -4.58 1.28 -23.21
N SER A 240 -4.30 1.32 -24.51
CA SER A 240 -3.37 2.30 -25.09
C SER A 240 -3.88 3.70 -24.88
N VAL A 241 -5.15 4.05 -25.11
CA VAL A 241 -5.63 5.42 -24.86
C VAL A 241 -5.43 5.84 -23.40
N SER A 242 -5.77 5.01 -22.41
CA SER A 242 -5.59 5.39 -21.00
C SER A 242 -4.12 5.48 -20.59
N VAL A 243 -3.27 4.57 -21.07
CA VAL A 243 -1.83 4.56 -20.79
C VAL A 243 -1.13 5.70 -21.52
N ILE A 244 -1.44 5.93 -22.79
CA ILE A 244 -0.95 7.03 -23.63
C ILE A 244 -1.38 8.38 -23.05
N THR A 245 -2.65 8.53 -22.64
CA THR A 245 -3.14 9.75 -21.99
C THR A 245 -2.40 10.00 -20.69
N SER A 246 -2.19 8.95 -19.88
CA SER A 246 -1.41 9.07 -18.65
C SER A 246 0.03 9.46 -18.93
N PHE A 247 0.67 8.84 -19.92
CA PHE A 247 2.05 9.10 -20.32
C PHE A 247 2.23 10.53 -20.87
N PHE A 248 1.35 10.99 -21.76
CA PHE A 248 1.37 12.38 -22.25
C PHE A 248 1.08 13.38 -21.15
N LYS A 249 0.16 13.06 -20.23
CA LYS A 249 -0.11 13.92 -19.08
C LYS A 249 1.12 14.03 -18.18
N ILE A 250 1.78 12.92 -17.88
CA ILE A 250 3.05 12.91 -17.16
C ILE A 250 4.10 13.78 -17.88
N LEU A 251 4.30 13.57 -19.19
CA LEU A 251 5.26 14.36 -19.98
C LEU A 251 4.97 15.86 -19.96
N ARG A 252 3.69 16.23 -20.02
CA ARG A 252 3.26 17.63 -19.95
C ARG A 252 3.50 18.23 -18.57
N ASP A 253 3.39 17.43 -17.52
CA ASP A 253 3.45 17.87 -16.13
C ASP A 253 4.92 17.87 -15.57
N CYS A 254 5.96 17.74 -16.42
CA CYS A 254 7.39 17.60 -16.05
C CYS A 254 8.30 18.86 -16.03
#